data_AF-A0A7Y3FES3-F1
#
_entry.id   AF-A0A7Y3FES3-F1
#
_cell.length_a   1.000
_cell.length_b   1.000
_cell.length_c   1.000
_cell.angle_alpha   90.00
_cell.angle_beta   90.00
_cell.angle_gamma   90.00
#
_symmetry.space_group_name_H-M   'P 1'
#
loop_
_entity.id
_entity.type
_entity.pdbx_description
1 polymer ?
#
loop_
_entity_poly.entity_id
_entity_poly.type
_entity_poly.pdbx_seq_one_letter_code
_entity_poly.pdbx_strand_id
1 'polypeptide(L)'
;LGISLRKTYQALKEKKMIGIAADQRGPEEGVKVRFFNTKVPVYSGPSVLSIKTGSPILSLLAVRQKDNKYKIIVKEIDKTNLPENFDDAVIELTQRHTMHLENMIKKYPEQWFWMHKKWKHLQLEK
;
A
#
# COMPACT_ATOMS: atom_id res chain seq x y z
N LEU A 1 3.25 -14.18 -13.98
CA LEU A 1 2.46 -12.94 -13.72
C LEU A 1 1.09 -13.11 -14.36
N GLY A 2 -0.01 -12.99 -13.59
CA GLY A 2 -1.36 -13.12 -14.15
C GLY A 2 -1.66 -12.09 -15.24
N ILE A 3 -2.59 -12.40 -16.16
CA ILE A 3 -2.95 -11.55 -17.32
C ILE A 3 -3.27 -10.11 -16.90
N SER A 4 -3.95 -9.93 -15.77
CA SER A 4 -4.28 -8.62 -15.20
C SER A 4 -3.03 -7.78 -14.90
N LEU A 5 -2.02 -8.38 -14.24
CA LEU A 5 -0.80 -7.66 -13.85
C LEU A 5 0.07 -7.27 -15.05
N ARG A 6 0.08 -8.07 -16.11
CA ARG A 6 0.77 -7.72 -17.37
C ARG A 6 0.13 -6.50 -18.03
N LYS A 7 -1.20 -6.43 -18.06
CA LYS A 7 -1.94 -5.26 -18.57
C LYS A 7 -1.68 -4.02 -17.73
N THR A 8 -1.68 -4.15 -16.40
CA THR A 8 -1.35 -3.05 -15.48
C THR A 8 0.05 -2.49 -15.72
N TYR A 9 1.05 -3.36 -15.86
CA TYR A 9 2.42 -2.97 -16.16
C TYR A 9 2.53 -2.22 -17.51
N GLN A 10 1.90 -2.77 -18.56
CA GLN A 10 1.89 -2.15 -19.88
C GLN A 10 1.23 -0.77 -19.86
N ALA A 11 0.09 -0.62 -19.16
CA ALA A 11 -0.60 0.66 -19.03
C ALA A 11 0.29 1.72 -18.38
N LEU A 12 1.04 1.36 -17.33
CA LEU A 12 2.00 2.27 -16.69
C LEU A 12 3.15 2.68 -17.63
N LYS A 13 3.68 1.76 -18.45
CA LYS A 13 4.70 2.08 -19.46
C LYS A 13 4.17 3.03 -20.55
N GLU A 14 2.87 2.96 -20.84
CA GLU A 14 2.15 3.87 -21.74
C GLU A 14 1.74 5.19 -21.06
N LYS A 15 2.28 5.50 -19.87
CA LYS A 15 1.98 6.71 -19.09
C LYS A 15 0.50 6.87 -18.71
N LYS A 16 -0.23 5.76 -18.60
CA LYS A 16 -1.62 5.74 -18.09
C LYS A 16 -1.65 5.64 -16.57
N MET A 17 -2.80 5.99 -15.99
CA MET A 17 -3.06 5.87 -14.55
C MET A 17 -3.73 4.53 -14.24
N ILE A 18 -3.40 3.95 -13.08
CA ILE A 18 -4.04 2.74 -12.54
C ILE A 18 -4.54 3.01 -11.13
N GLY A 19 -5.69 2.45 -10.77
CA GLY A 19 -6.21 2.44 -9.40
C GLY A 19 -6.00 1.07 -8.76
N ILE A 20 -5.47 1.04 -7.54
CA ILE A 20 -5.28 -0.19 -6.76
C ILE A 20 -5.78 0.05 -5.32
N ALA A 21 -6.68 -0.80 -4.83
CA ALA A 21 -6.99 -0.89 -3.41
C ALA A 21 -5.90 -1.73 -2.72
N ALA A 22 -5.02 -1.08 -1.94
CA ALA A 22 -3.80 -1.69 -1.39
C ALA A 22 -3.78 -1.77 0.15
N ASP A 23 -4.93 -1.66 0.82
CA ASP A 23 -5.05 -1.66 2.28
C ASP A 23 -5.43 -3.03 2.87
N GLN A 24 -5.72 -4.03 2.02
CA GLN A 24 -6.08 -5.37 2.44
C GLN A 24 -4.88 -6.23 2.88
N ARG A 25 -5.17 -7.42 3.42
CA ARG A 25 -4.17 -8.40 3.85
C ARG A 25 -3.56 -9.11 2.65
N GLY A 26 -2.23 -9.21 2.60
CA GLY A 26 -1.53 -10.03 1.63
C GLY A 26 -1.58 -11.54 1.96
N PRO A 27 -1.08 -12.40 1.06
CA PRO A 27 -0.83 -13.81 1.37
C PRO A 27 0.26 -13.95 2.45
N GLU A 28 0.27 -15.06 3.19
CA GLU A 28 1.15 -15.26 4.36
C GLU A 28 2.65 -15.22 4.03
N GLU A 29 2.98 -15.77 2.86
CA GLU A 29 4.28 -15.78 2.21
C GLU A 29 4.64 -14.46 1.51
N GLY A 30 3.75 -13.46 1.56
CA GLY A 30 3.96 -12.14 0.96
C GLY A 30 4.94 -11.26 1.73
N VAL A 31 5.17 -10.06 1.20
CA VAL A 31 6.00 -9.03 1.84
C VAL A 31 5.40 -8.66 3.20
N LYS A 32 6.23 -8.74 4.25
CA LYS A 32 5.86 -8.39 5.62
C LYS A 32 6.42 -7.02 5.98
N VAL A 33 5.56 -6.14 6.44
CA VAL A 33 5.92 -4.79 6.93
C VAL A 33 5.27 -4.56 8.30
N ARG A 34 5.75 -3.55 9.05
CA ARG A 34 5.13 -3.14 10.31
C ARG A 34 3.86 -2.33 10.03
N PHE A 35 2.78 -2.73 10.68
CA PHE A 35 1.50 -2.03 10.73
C PHE A 35 0.96 -2.10 12.16
N PHE A 36 0.79 -0.94 12.79
CA PHE A 36 0.49 -0.82 14.23
C PHE A 36 1.45 -1.66 15.08
N ASN A 37 2.75 -1.40 14.89
CA ASN A 37 3.88 -2.07 15.57
C ASN A 37 3.98 -3.59 15.36
N THR A 38 3.15 -4.17 14.49
CA THR A 38 3.08 -5.61 14.28
C THR A 38 3.49 -5.95 12.84
N LYS A 39 4.36 -6.95 12.64
CA LYS A 39 4.71 -7.41 11.29
C LYS A 39 3.52 -8.17 10.70
N VAL A 40 2.98 -7.70 9.59
CA VAL A 40 1.86 -8.33 8.88
C VAL A 40 2.14 -8.45 7.38
N PRO A 41 1.64 -9.51 6.71
CA PRO A 41 1.73 -9.61 5.26
C PRO A 41 0.83 -8.59 4.56
N VAL A 42 1.36 -7.93 3.54
CA VAL A 42 0.65 -6.94 2.72
C VAL A 42 0.90 -7.15 1.23
N TYR A 43 0.04 -6.58 0.39
CA TYR A 43 0.26 -6.57 -1.05
C TYR A 43 1.33 -5.52 -1.42
N SER A 44 2.46 -5.98 -1.97
CA SER A 44 3.54 -5.12 -2.46
C SER A 44 3.39 -4.69 -3.93
N GLY A 45 2.28 -5.06 -4.57
CA GLY A 45 2.01 -4.81 -6.00
C GLY A 45 2.27 -3.37 -6.45
N PRO A 46 1.78 -2.34 -5.72
CA PRO A 46 2.08 -0.94 -6.05
C PRO A 46 3.57 -0.62 -6.05
N SER A 47 4.32 -1.06 -5.03
CA SER A 47 5.77 -0.85 -4.91
C SER A 47 6.54 -1.55 -6.03
N VAL A 48 6.20 -2.81 -6.31
CA VAL A 48 6.80 -3.60 -7.41
C VAL A 48 6.59 -2.91 -8.75
N LEU A 49 5.36 -2.46 -9.05
CA LEU A 49 5.05 -1.76 -10.28
C LEU A 49 5.81 -0.43 -10.37
N SER A 50 5.77 0.37 -9.31
CA SER A 50 6.43 1.67 -9.23
C SER A 50 7.94 1.61 -9.44
N ILE A 51 8.62 0.62 -8.87
CA ILE A 51 10.06 0.43 -9.04
C ILE A 51 10.35 -0.04 -10.48
N LYS A 52 9.60 -1.01 -11.00
CA LYS A 52 9.83 -1.54 -12.36
C LYS A 52 9.51 -0.56 -13.49
N THR A 53 8.53 0.33 -13.30
CA THR A 53 8.10 1.27 -14.35
C THR A 53 8.65 2.68 -14.15
N GLY A 54 9.20 2.98 -12.97
CA GLY A 54 9.57 4.33 -12.56
C GLY A 54 8.38 5.21 -12.13
N SER A 55 7.14 4.73 -12.23
CA SER A 55 5.93 5.52 -11.95
C SER A 55 5.86 5.96 -10.48
N PRO A 56 5.32 7.15 -10.17
CA PRO A 56 5.07 7.57 -8.79
C PRO A 56 3.93 6.74 -8.16
N ILE A 57 3.88 6.69 -6.83
CA ILE A 57 2.75 6.14 -6.08
C ILE A 57 2.02 7.30 -5.41
N LEU A 58 0.79 7.55 -5.82
CA LEU A 58 -0.11 8.49 -5.15
C LEU A 58 -1.06 7.70 -4.25
N SER A 59 -0.93 7.85 -2.94
CA SER A 59 -1.93 7.39 -1.98
C SER A 59 -3.11 8.35 -2.01
N LEU A 60 -4.32 7.80 -2.15
CA LEU A 60 -5.56 8.56 -2.21
C LEU A 60 -6.51 8.02 -1.15
N LEU A 61 -6.97 8.91 -0.26
CA LEU A 61 -7.96 8.59 0.75
C LEU A 61 -9.14 9.54 0.64
N ALA A 62 -10.35 8.99 0.68
CA ALA A 62 -11.58 9.76 0.77
C ALA A 62 -12.09 9.73 2.21
N VAL A 63 -12.03 10.88 2.90
CA VAL A 63 -12.49 11.02 4.28
C VAL A 63 -13.84 11.70 4.29
N ARG A 64 -14.87 10.99 4.78
CA ARG A 64 -16.22 11.52 4.94
C ARG A 64 -16.22 12.64 5.98
N GLN A 65 -16.87 13.75 5.63
CA GLN A 65 -17.05 14.92 6.47
C GLN A 65 -18.47 14.91 7.09
N LYS A 66 -18.70 15.76 8.09
CA LYS A 66 -19.98 15.86 8.80
C LYS A 66 -21.14 16.29 7.89
N ASP A 67 -20.85 17.05 6.84
CA ASP A 67 -21.82 17.58 5.87
C ASP A 67 -22.08 16.63 4.68
N ASN A 68 -21.78 15.33 4.84
CA ASN A 68 -21.88 14.30 3.81
C ASN A 68 -20.97 14.50 2.59
N LYS A 69 -20.04 15.46 2.61
CA LYS A 69 -18.99 15.58 1.59
C LYS A 69 -17.80 14.70 1.91
N TYR A 70 -16.89 14.57 0.94
CA TYR A 70 -15.63 13.86 1.11
C TYR A 70 -14.45 14.82 0.92
N LYS A 71 -13.49 14.77 1.85
CA LYS A 71 -12.18 15.37 1.68
C LYS A 71 -11.26 14.33 1.05
N ILE A 72 -10.80 14.60 -0.16
CA ILE A 72 -9.80 13.76 -0.82
C ILE A 72 -8.41 14.20 -0.34
N ILE A 73 -7.67 13.26 0.22
CA ILE A 73 -6.29 13.46 0.66
C ILE A 73 -5.41 12.67 -0.30
N VAL A 74 -4.55 13.38 -1.02
CA VAL A 74 -3.58 12.79 -1.93
C VAL A 74 -2.19 13.01 -1.36
N LYS A 75 -1.38 11.96 -1.29
CA LYS A 75 0.02 12.04 -0.90
C LYS A 75 0.87 11.16 -1.81
N GLU A 76 1.91 11.74 -2.40
CA GLU A 76 2.94 10.95 -3.06
C GLU A 76 3.79 10.22 -2.01
N ILE A 77 4.01 8.92 -2.21
CA ILE A 77 4.89 8.13 -1.36
C ILE A 77 6.33 8.36 -1.83
N ASP A 78 7.16 8.81 -0.90
CA ASP A 78 8.56 9.13 -1.16
C ASP A 78 9.36 7.89 -1.58
N LYS A 79 10.01 7.99 -2.74
CA LYS A 79 10.88 6.98 -3.36
C LYS A 79 12.36 7.34 -3.32
N THR A 80 12.74 8.41 -2.64
CA THR A 80 14.15 8.79 -2.51
C THR A 80 14.89 7.83 -1.59
N ASN A 81 16.19 7.62 -1.84
CA ASN A 81 17.07 6.81 -1.01
C ASN A 81 16.53 5.39 -0.73
N LEU A 82 15.95 4.75 -1.75
CA LEU A 82 15.61 3.33 -1.66
C LEU A 82 16.88 2.47 -1.75
N PRO A 83 16.92 1.30 -1.09
CA PRO A 83 17.97 0.31 -1.27
C PRO A 83 18.23 -0.02 -2.74
N GLU A 84 19.48 -0.38 -3.08
CA GLU A 84 19.83 -0.81 -4.44
C GLU A 84 19.27 -2.20 -4.77
N ASN A 85 19.21 -3.09 -3.76
CA ASN A 85 18.59 -4.40 -3.91
C ASN A 85 17.09 -4.26 -4.17
N PHE A 86 16.60 -4.91 -5.21
CA PHE A 86 15.21 -4.81 -5.65
C PHE A 86 14.20 -5.23 -4.58
N ASP A 87 14.43 -6.34 -3.88
CA ASP A 87 13.50 -6.86 -2.89
C ASP A 87 13.48 -5.96 -1.64
N ASP A 88 14.64 -5.49 -1.20
CA ASP A 88 14.75 -4.52 -0.10
C ASP A 88 14.08 -3.18 -0.43
N ALA A 89 14.24 -2.70 -1.67
CA ALA A 89 13.57 -1.50 -2.16
C ALA A 89 12.04 -1.66 -2.17
N VAL A 90 11.54 -2.84 -2.58
CA VAL A 90 10.12 -3.16 -2.54
C VAL A 90 9.61 -3.17 -1.09
N ILE A 91 10.34 -3.78 -0.16
CA ILE A 91 9.98 -3.81 1.27
C ILE A 91 9.92 -2.40 1.84
N GLU A 92 10.96 -1.59 1.63
CA GLU A 92 11.06 -0.23 2.15
C GLU A 92 9.94 0.68 1.60
N LEU A 93 9.71 0.67 0.28
CA LEU A 93 8.64 1.47 -0.33
C LEU A 93 7.25 1.03 0.16
N THR A 94 7.06 -0.29 0.34
CA THR A 94 5.83 -0.84 0.91
C THR A 94 5.63 -0.42 2.36
N GLN A 95 6.70 -0.36 3.15
CA GLN A 95 6.68 0.11 4.54
C GLN A 95 6.32 1.60 4.60
N ARG A 96 6.89 2.45 3.75
CA ARG A 96 6.55 3.89 3.67
C ARG A 96 5.08 4.12 3.34
N HIS A 97 4.54 3.40 2.35
CA HIS A 97 3.12 3.43 2.02
C HIS A 97 2.25 2.98 3.21
N THR A 98 2.61 1.87 3.84
CA THR A 98 1.86 1.33 4.99
C THR A 98 1.88 2.25 6.19
N MET A 99 3.02 2.90 6.46
CA MET A 99 3.14 3.91 7.52
C MET A 99 2.26 5.13 7.24
N HIS A 100 2.14 5.56 5.97
CA HIS A 100 1.20 6.62 5.62
C HIS A 100 -0.25 6.20 5.90
N LEU A 101 -0.65 5.00 5.46
CA LEU A 101 -1.98 4.45 5.75
C LEU A 101 -2.24 4.37 7.26
N GLU A 102 -1.29 3.86 8.05
CA GLU A 102 -1.40 3.79 9.51
C GLU A 102 -1.66 5.18 10.13
N ASN A 103 -0.91 6.19 9.70
CA ASN A 103 -1.10 7.56 10.15
C ASN A 103 -2.49 8.11 9.78
N MET A 104 -3.05 7.72 8.64
CA MET A 104 -4.40 8.11 8.24
C MET A 104 -5.48 7.40 9.05
N ILE A 105 -5.31 6.10 9.30
CA ILE A 105 -6.21 5.33 10.16
C ILE A 105 -6.19 5.87 11.59
N LYS A 106 -5.01 6.25 12.12
CA LYS A 106 -4.91 6.91 13.45
C LYS A 106 -5.69 8.23 13.52
N LYS A 107 -5.79 8.97 12.42
CA LYS A 107 -6.51 10.25 12.35
C LYS A 107 -8.03 10.07 12.18
N TYR A 108 -8.44 9.02 11.47
CA TYR A 108 -9.86 8.74 11.14
C TYR A 108 -10.19 7.27 11.41
N PRO A 109 -10.00 6.78 12.65
CA PRO A 109 -10.12 5.36 12.94
C PRO A 109 -11.52 4.84 12.65
N GLU A 110 -12.56 5.64 12.88
CA GLU A 110 -13.96 5.27 12.65
C GLU A 110 -14.31 5.04 11.16
N GLN A 111 -13.47 5.50 10.23
CA GLN A 111 -13.74 5.45 8.80
C GLN A 111 -12.97 4.33 8.07
N TRP A 112 -12.10 3.60 8.76
CA TRP A 112 -11.43 2.46 8.16
C TRP A 112 -12.28 1.18 8.26
N PHE A 113 -12.22 0.33 7.22
CA PHE A 113 -12.96 -0.92 7.17
C PHE A 113 -12.33 -2.00 8.05
N TRP A 114 -12.53 -1.92 9.37
CA TRP A 114 -11.96 -2.86 10.37
C TRP A 114 -12.38 -4.32 10.23
N MET A 115 -13.38 -4.62 9.38
CA MET A 115 -13.87 -5.98 9.14
C MET A 115 -12.83 -6.88 8.45
N HIS A 116 -11.81 -6.29 7.81
CA HIS A 116 -10.72 -7.04 7.22
C HIS A 116 -9.81 -7.64 8.31
N LYS A 117 -9.66 -8.98 8.30
CA LYS A 117 -8.79 -9.71 9.23
C LYS A 117 -7.29 -9.49 8.94
N LYS A 118 -6.80 -8.25 9.03
CA LYS A 118 -5.42 -7.82 8.69
C LYS A 118 -4.35 -8.59 9.47
N TRP A 119 -4.66 -8.98 10.70
CA TRP A 119 -3.79 -9.71 11.63
C TRP A 119 -4.03 -11.24 11.67
N LYS A 120 -4.68 -11.84 10.66
CA LYS A 120 -5.00 -13.28 10.71
C LYS A 120 -3.77 -14.20 10.87
N HIS A 121 -2.63 -13.82 10.29
CA HIS A 121 -1.40 -14.63 10.27
C HIS A 121 -0.38 -14.16 11.31
N LEU A 122 -0.83 -13.63 12.45
CA LEU A 122 0.07 -13.31 13.54
C LEU A 122 0.67 -14.60 14.10
N GLN A 123 1.97 -14.75 13.90
CA GLN A 123 2.78 -15.61 14.74
C GLN A 123 3.09 -14.78 15.98
N LEU A 124 2.28 -14.95 17.03
CA LEU A 124 2.67 -14.49 18.35
C LEU A 124 3.88 -15.33 18.76
N GLU A 125 5.03 -14.68 18.99
CA GLU A 125 6.14 -15.35 19.66
C GLU A 125 5.60 -15.82 21.02
N LYS A 126 5.64 -17.14 21.25
CA LYS A 126 5.29 -17.74 22.54
C LYS A 126 6.40 -17.51 23.54
#